data_AF-A0A936ZS45-F1
#
_entry.id   AF-A0A936ZS45-F1
#
_cell.length_a   1.000
_cell.length_b   1.000
_cell.length_c   1.000
_cell.angle_alpha   90.00
_cell.angle_beta   90.00
_cell.angle_gamma   90.00
#
_symmetry.space_group_name_H-M   'P 1'
#
loop_
_entity.id
_entity.type
_entity.pdbx_description
1 polymer ?
#
loop_
_entity_poly.entity_id
_entity_poly.type
_entity_poly.pdbx_seq_one_letter_code
_entity_poly.pdbx_strand_id
1 'polypeptide(L)'
;MQHVGEVPRFSRPSAPDPVDILAPVSSDDPRLSHASAAEREVPDSIERIKALRCLSAVAEHGSTTRAAEVVHLSQPAVTRSIRDLEHHVGEALFERGARGMAPTPLGARLATRSARMQALLAQGAAEALQLSTPPPRRAPLPQRFAASVAPAFLKALLAVAARSTESAAAEALGITQPAVHRSLQALQDACGASLYIKSARGTRLTDSGEALLRRVKLAVAELRAMEADIAAWRGQVRGRVVIGALPMSVHLVLPRAVAAVRERHPEIRVTVVDGTYESLTRQLRSADVDLVVGALRAEPPSEVEQEPLFQDELAVIARPDHPCLQGADLSLQSLLHWPWVVPLPNTPARAALERAFTAAGLAPPDDFVQATSSGFTRAIVSGTDYLAFASMGQARRDERAGILRVVPVPMSSTTRKIGIAMRSGGEPSPDLLALLESLRLQAGALGS
;
A
#
# COMPACT_ATOMS: atom_id res chain seq x y z
N MET A 1 -5.82 -33.92 77.24
CA MET A 1 -5.82 -32.45 77.22
C MET A 1 -4.72 -32.01 76.27
N GLN A 2 -5.11 -31.29 75.21
CA GLN A 2 -4.31 -30.43 74.32
C GLN A 2 -3.16 -31.07 73.51
N HIS A 3 -3.50 -31.62 72.34
CA HIS A 3 -2.65 -31.53 71.16
C HIS A 3 -2.95 -30.18 70.47
N VAL A 4 -1.97 -29.28 70.44
CA VAL A 4 -1.99 -28.05 69.65
C VAL A 4 -1.65 -28.44 68.21
N GLY A 5 -2.61 -28.27 67.30
CA GLY A 5 -2.44 -28.54 65.87
C GLY A 5 -1.55 -27.51 65.19
N GLU A 6 -0.60 -28.00 64.39
CA GLU A 6 0.20 -27.22 63.46
C GLU A 6 -0.69 -26.56 62.40
N VAL A 7 -0.50 -25.25 62.20
CA VAL A 7 -1.08 -24.50 61.09
C VAL A 7 -0.21 -24.73 59.85
N PRO A 8 -0.75 -25.17 58.70
CA PRO A 8 0.04 -25.36 57.51
C PRO A 8 0.48 -24.00 56.94
N ARG A 9 1.79 -23.85 56.71
CA ARG A 9 2.37 -22.72 55.99
C ARG A 9 1.86 -22.73 54.55
N PHE A 10 1.05 -21.74 54.19
CA PHE A 10 0.73 -21.45 52.80
C PHE A 10 1.99 -20.95 52.07
N SER A 11 2.59 -21.80 51.24
CA SER A 11 3.58 -21.39 50.25
C SER A 11 2.92 -20.45 49.24
N ARG A 12 3.40 -19.20 49.15
CA ARG A 12 3.04 -18.28 48.06
C ARG A 12 3.44 -18.90 46.72
N PRO A 13 2.62 -18.79 45.65
CA PRO A 13 3.07 -19.17 44.32
C PRO A 13 4.20 -18.23 43.89
N SER A 14 5.30 -18.82 43.44
CA SER A 14 6.43 -18.16 42.81
C SER A 14 5.95 -17.31 41.64
N ALA A 15 6.41 -16.06 41.53
CA ALA A 15 6.20 -15.24 40.35
C ALA A 15 6.79 -15.96 39.11
N PRO A 16 6.16 -15.89 37.93
CA PRO A 16 6.78 -16.41 36.72
C PRO A 16 8.02 -15.57 36.38
N ASP A 17 9.12 -16.24 36.08
CA ASP A 17 10.37 -15.63 35.63
C ASP A 17 10.13 -14.74 34.39
N PRO A 18 10.84 -13.60 34.27
CA PRO A 18 10.76 -12.77 33.08
C PRO A 18 11.27 -13.57 31.89
N VAL A 19 10.40 -13.76 30.89
CA VAL A 19 10.74 -14.40 29.63
C VAL A 19 11.93 -13.65 29.01
N ASP A 20 13.02 -14.38 28.80
CA ASP A 20 14.26 -13.95 28.17
C ASP A 20 14.00 -13.64 26.69
N ILE A 21 13.46 -12.45 26.41
CA ILE A 21 13.25 -11.92 25.05
C ILE A 21 14.46 -11.07 24.69
N LEU A 22 15.63 -11.67 24.49
CA LEU A 22 16.78 -11.00 23.85
C LEU A 22 17.83 -12.04 23.42
N ALA A 23 17.46 -12.91 22.46
CA ALA A 23 18.47 -13.56 21.63
C ALA A 23 18.91 -12.56 20.54
N PRO A 24 20.23 -12.37 20.30
CA PRO A 24 20.70 -11.40 19.32
C PRO A 24 20.36 -11.88 17.91
N VAL A 25 19.48 -11.15 17.23
CA VAL A 25 19.27 -11.29 15.79
C VAL A 25 20.51 -10.72 15.11
N SER A 26 21.35 -11.60 14.56
CA SER A 26 22.46 -11.23 13.68
C SER A 26 21.91 -10.38 12.52
N SER A 27 22.28 -9.10 12.49
CA SER A 27 21.68 -8.07 11.62
C SER A 27 22.55 -7.65 10.44
N ASP A 28 23.42 -8.53 9.93
CA ASP A 28 24.31 -8.23 8.79
C ASP A 28 24.05 -9.13 7.56
N ASP A 29 22.82 -9.08 7.02
CA ASP A 29 22.58 -9.49 5.63
C ASP A 29 21.86 -8.37 4.83
N PRO A 30 22.56 -7.64 3.93
CA PRO A 30 21.95 -6.64 3.05
C PRO A 30 20.99 -7.24 2.00
N ARG A 31 20.73 -8.56 2.03
CA ARG A 31 19.68 -9.24 1.26
C ARG A 31 18.31 -9.26 1.97
N LEU A 32 18.23 -8.82 3.22
CA LEU A 32 16.98 -8.66 3.96
C LEU A 32 16.53 -7.19 3.96
N SER A 33 16.19 -6.64 2.79
CA SER A 33 15.27 -5.49 2.72
C SER A 33 14.14 -5.78 1.70
N HIS A 34 12.91 -5.86 2.23
CA HIS A 34 11.61 -5.89 1.54
C HIS A 34 11.21 -7.11 0.69
N ALA A 35 11.85 -8.27 0.82
CA ALA A 35 11.26 -9.51 0.30
C ALA A 35 10.22 -10.05 1.31
N SER A 36 8.95 -10.13 0.86
CA SER A 36 7.76 -10.72 1.50
C SER A 36 6.81 -9.76 2.24
N ALA A 37 5.67 -9.45 1.59
CA ALA A 37 4.44 -9.02 2.25
C ALA A 37 3.20 -9.29 1.37
N ALA A 38 3.38 -9.42 0.07
CA ALA A 38 2.48 -10.15 -0.81
C ALA A 38 3.33 -10.73 -1.92
N GLU A 39 3.28 -12.04 -2.12
CA GLU A 39 3.61 -12.58 -3.43
C GLU A 39 2.81 -11.76 -4.44
N ARG A 40 3.55 -11.05 -5.32
CA ARG A 40 2.99 -10.20 -6.35
C ARG A 40 2.36 -11.12 -7.39
N GLU A 41 1.25 -11.73 -7.03
CA GLU A 41 0.48 -12.57 -7.91
C GLU A 41 -0.02 -11.66 -9.03
N VAL A 42 0.48 -11.97 -10.21
CA VAL A 42 -0.04 -11.41 -11.44
C VAL A 42 -1.39 -12.11 -11.62
N PRO A 43 -2.51 -11.35 -11.72
CA PRO A 43 -3.85 -11.94 -11.82
C PRO A 43 -3.94 -12.85 -13.05
N ASP A 44 -4.66 -13.97 -12.95
CA ASP A 44 -4.89 -14.91 -14.05
C ASP A 44 -5.50 -14.21 -15.27
N SER A 45 -6.28 -13.15 -15.03
CA SER A 45 -6.83 -12.28 -16.07
C SER A 45 -5.79 -11.66 -17.00
N ILE A 46 -4.50 -11.62 -16.61
CA ILE A 46 -3.42 -11.17 -17.50
C ILE A 46 -3.31 -12.03 -18.76
N GLU A 47 -3.58 -13.33 -18.67
CA GLU A 47 -3.52 -14.23 -19.83
C GLU A 47 -4.60 -13.90 -20.87
N ARG A 48 -5.63 -13.16 -20.45
CA ARG A 48 -6.82 -12.84 -21.24
C ARG A 48 -6.81 -11.42 -21.78
N ILE A 49 -5.70 -10.68 -21.68
CA ILE A 49 -5.59 -9.30 -22.17
C ILE A 49 -6.14 -9.15 -23.60
N LYS A 50 -5.88 -10.09 -24.51
CA LYS A 50 -6.46 -10.05 -25.87
C LYS A 50 -7.98 -10.06 -25.88
N ALA A 51 -8.60 -10.92 -25.08
CA ALA A 51 -10.05 -11.00 -24.97
C ALA A 51 -10.63 -9.75 -24.28
N LEU A 52 -9.92 -9.20 -23.28
CA LEU A 52 -10.30 -7.94 -22.63
C LEU A 52 -10.25 -6.74 -23.58
N ARG A 53 -9.28 -6.68 -24.51
CA ARG A 53 -9.26 -5.68 -25.60
C ARG A 53 -10.46 -5.82 -26.52
N CYS A 54 -10.83 -7.06 -26.87
CA CYS A 54 -12.03 -7.31 -27.65
C CYS A 54 -13.29 -6.85 -26.90
N LEU A 55 -13.38 -7.12 -25.59
CA LEU A 55 -14.49 -6.70 -24.74
C LEU A 55 -14.69 -5.18 -24.79
N SER A 56 -13.64 -4.38 -24.54
CA SER A 56 -13.77 -2.92 -24.55
C SER A 56 -14.14 -2.41 -25.95
N ALA A 57 -13.56 -2.96 -27.02
CA ALA A 57 -13.85 -2.53 -28.39
C ALA A 57 -15.29 -2.87 -28.81
N VAL A 58 -15.81 -4.04 -28.43
CA VAL A 58 -17.22 -4.41 -28.70
C VAL A 58 -18.16 -3.54 -27.88
N ALA A 59 -17.84 -3.24 -26.61
CA ALA A 59 -18.64 -2.36 -25.77
C ALA A 59 -18.70 -0.92 -26.33
N GLU A 60 -17.58 -0.41 -26.84
CA GLU A 60 -17.50 0.94 -27.42
C GLU A 60 -18.24 1.05 -28.76
N HIS A 61 -18.11 0.05 -29.64
CA HIS A 61 -18.69 0.10 -30.99
C HIS A 61 -20.00 -0.66 -31.15
N GLY A 62 -20.50 -1.35 -30.13
CA GLY A 62 -21.74 -2.14 -30.19
C GLY A 62 -21.78 -3.20 -31.31
N SER A 63 -20.63 -3.58 -31.88
CA SER A 63 -20.53 -4.45 -33.06
C SER A 63 -19.21 -5.20 -33.08
N THR A 64 -19.27 -6.53 -33.26
CA THR A 64 -18.09 -7.38 -33.42
C THR A 64 -17.31 -7.08 -34.71
N THR A 65 -18.00 -6.58 -35.75
CA THR A 65 -17.37 -6.26 -37.04
C THR A 65 -16.55 -4.98 -36.92
N ARG A 66 -17.14 -3.90 -36.39
CA ARG A 66 -16.41 -2.64 -36.16
C ARG A 66 -15.29 -2.82 -35.14
N ALA A 67 -15.54 -3.58 -34.07
CA ALA A 67 -14.51 -3.91 -33.09
C ALA A 67 -13.31 -4.63 -33.73
N ALA A 68 -13.56 -5.58 -34.64
CA ALA A 68 -12.51 -6.30 -35.35
C ALA A 68 -11.59 -5.40 -36.17
N GLU A 69 -12.13 -4.37 -36.83
CA GLU A 69 -11.34 -3.38 -37.57
C GLU A 69 -10.39 -2.62 -36.64
N VAL A 70 -10.90 -2.20 -35.47
CA VAL A 70 -10.17 -1.39 -34.48
C VAL A 70 -9.07 -2.19 -33.77
N VAL A 71 -9.35 -3.45 -33.40
CA VAL A 71 -8.34 -4.31 -32.74
C VAL A 71 -7.47 -5.09 -33.74
N HIS A 72 -7.65 -4.84 -35.05
CA HIS A 72 -6.92 -5.50 -36.15
C HIS A 72 -7.00 -7.03 -36.10
N LEU A 73 -8.20 -7.57 -35.87
CA LEU A 73 -8.50 -9.00 -35.90
C LEU A 73 -9.60 -9.28 -36.93
N SER A 74 -9.82 -10.56 -37.23
CA SER A 74 -11.01 -10.96 -37.98
C SER A 74 -12.25 -10.95 -37.07
N GLN A 75 -13.43 -10.67 -37.63
CA GLN A 75 -14.69 -10.70 -36.88
C GLN A 75 -14.97 -12.06 -36.20
N PRO A 76 -14.67 -13.23 -36.83
CA PRO A 76 -14.75 -14.52 -36.14
C PRO A 76 -13.79 -14.63 -34.95
N ALA A 77 -12.60 -14.03 -35.01
CA ALA A 77 -11.63 -14.05 -33.92
C ALA A 77 -12.08 -13.18 -32.72
N VAL A 78 -12.68 -12.01 -32.97
CA VAL A 78 -13.30 -11.19 -31.92
C VAL A 78 -14.45 -11.95 -31.25
N THR A 79 -15.36 -12.51 -32.05
CA THR A 79 -16.51 -13.27 -31.55
C THR A 79 -16.07 -14.46 -30.67
N ARG A 80 -15.04 -15.18 -31.09
CA ARG A 80 -14.46 -16.28 -30.30
C ARG A 80 -13.85 -15.78 -29.00
N SER A 81 -13.07 -14.69 -29.05
CA SER A 81 -12.42 -14.12 -27.86
C SER A 81 -13.44 -13.65 -26.81
N ILE A 82 -14.56 -13.06 -27.23
CA ILE A 82 -15.66 -12.70 -26.33
C ILE A 82 -16.27 -13.96 -25.70
N ARG A 83 -16.58 -14.98 -26.50
CA ARG A 83 -17.16 -16.23 -25.99
C ARG A 83 -16.24 -16.94 -25.00
N ASP A 84 -14.94 -16.98 -25.28
CA ASP A 84 -13.94 -17.58 -24.39
C ASP A 84 -13.83 -16.82 -23.07
N LEU A 85 -14.03 -15.49 -23.10
CA LEU A 85 -14.09 -14.65 -21.91
C LEU A 85 -15.38 -14.88 -21.12
N GLU A 86 -16.55 -14.90 -21.78
CA GLU A 86 -17.84 -15.21 -21.17
C GLU A 86 -17.83 -16.58 -20.50
N HIS A 87 -17.26 -17.60 -21.14
CA HIS A 87 -17.11 -18.94 -20.56
C HIS A 87 -16.23 -18.91 -19.29
N HIS A 88 -15.15 -18.14 -19.30
CA HIS A 88 -14.28 -18.02 -18.12
C HIS A 88 -14.94 -17.24 -16.98
N VAL A 89 -15.62 -16.14 -17.32
CA VAL A 89 -16.38 -15.32 -16.37
C VAL A 89 -17.65 -16.03 -15.91
N GLY A 90 -18.13 -17.04 -16.63
CA GLY A 90 -19.34 -17.80 -16.31
C GLY A 90 -20.64 -17.00 -16.48
N GLU A 91 -20.58 -15.82 -17.10
CA GLU A 91 -21.70 -14.89 -17.27
C GLU A 91 -21.68 -14.33 -18.69
N ALA A 92 -22.87 -14.00 -19.22
CA ALA A 92 -22.97 -13.26 -20.47
C ALA A 92 -22.46 -11.83 -20.26
N LEU A 93 -21.55 -11.38 -21.11
CA LEU A 93 -21.02 -10.01 -21.08
C LEU A 93 -21.74 -9.12 -22.07
N PHE A 94 -22.45 -9.69 -23.04
CA PHE A 94 -23.26 -8.97 -24.00
C PHE A 94 -24.62 -9.60 -24.23
N GLU A 95 -25.60 -8.73 -24.51
CA GLU A 95 -26.91 -9.08 -25.01
C GLU A 95 -27.03 -8.73 -26.49
N ARG A 96 -27.69 -9.60 -27.26
CA ARG A 96 -28.02 -9.34 -28.65
C ARG A 96 -29.32 -8.54 -28.72
N GLY A 97 -29.26 -7.32 -29.24
CA GLY A 97 -30.41 -6.46 -29.44
C GLY A 97 -30.54 -5.97 -30.88
N ALA A 98 -31.64 -5.26 -31.17
CA ALA A 98 -31.92 -4.69 -32.49
C ALA A 98 -30.84 -3.71 -32.99
N ARG A 99 -30.03 -3.13 -32.08
CA ARG A 99 -28.94 -2.19 -32.39
C ARG A 99 -27.54 -2.84 -32.38
N GLY A 100 -27.44 -4.17 -32.27
CA GLY A 100 -26.17 -4.89 -32.23
C GLY A 100 -25.91 -5.55 -30.88
N MET A 101 -24.67 -5.47 -30.41
CA MET A 101 -24.21 -6.06 -29.15
C MET A 101 -24.20 -4.98 -28.06
N ALA A 102 -25.08 -5.11 -27.07
CA ALA A 102 -25.09 -4.21 -25.91
C ALA A 102 -24.42 -4.91 -24.72
N PRO A 103 -23.52 -4.25 -23.96
CA PRO A 103 -22.91 -4.88 -22.79
C PRO A 103 -23.94 -5.08 -21.67
N THR A 104 -23.88 -6.22 -20.98
CA THR A 104 -24.58 -6.40 -19.69
C THR A 104 -23.99 -5.46 -18.64
N PRO A 105 -24.61 -5.25 -17.46
CA PRO A 105 -24.00 -4.39 -16.43
C PRO A 105 -22.62 -4.87 -15.98
N LEU A 106 -22.41 -6.19 -15.88
CA LEU A 106 -21.08 -6.77 -15.67
C LEU A 106 -20.15 -6.51 -16.87
N GLY A 107 -20.61 -6.77 -18.09
CA GLY A 107 -19.86 -6.52 -19.31
C GLY A 107 -19.40 -5.07 -19.44
N ALA A 108 -20.25 -4.11 -19.08
CA ALA A 108 -19.95 -2.68 -19.10
C ALA A 108 -18.88 -2.33 -18.05
N ARG A 109 -19.00 -2.86 -16.83
CA ARG A 109 -17.99 -2.66 -15.78
C ARG A 109 -16.63 -3.21 -16.19
N LEU A 110 -16.60 -4.43 -16.72
CA LEU A 110 -15.36 -5.05 -17.20
C LEU A 110 -14.78 -4.32 -18.42
N ALA A 111 -15.62 -3.80 -19.32
CA ALA A 111 -15.18 -2.99 -20.44
C ALA A 111 -14.50 -1.69 -19.97
N THR A 112 -15.04 -1.01 -18.96
CA THR A 112 -14.43 0.19 -18.35
C THR A 112 -13.05 -0.11 -17.77
N ARG A 113 -12.92 -1.18 -16.97
CA ARG A 113 -11.63 -1.62 -16.41
C ARG A 113 -10.61 -1.94 -17.51
N SER A 114 -11.04 -2.64 -18.56
CA SER A 114 -10.19 -2.97 -19.72
C SER A 114 -9.74 -1.73 -20.49
N ALA A 115 -10.63 -0.76 -20.70
CA ALA A 115 -10.29 0.50 -21.36
C ALA A 115 -9.25 1.29 -20.55
N ARG A 116 -9.42 1.37 -19.22
CA ARG A 116 -8.46 1.99 -18.30
C ARG A 116 -7.11 1.29 -18.33
N MET A 117 -7.09 -0.05 -18.27
CA MET A 117 -5.87 -0.85 -18.42
C MET A 117 -5.14 -0.52 -19.73
N GLN A 118 -5.85 -0.46 -20.86
CA GLN A 118 -5.24 -0.12 -22.15
C GLN A 118 -4.70 1.31 -22.21
N ALA A 119 -5.43 2.28 -21.65
CA ALA A 119 -4.98 3.66 -21.56
C ALA A 119 -3.69 3.77 -20.74
N LEU A 120 -3.60 3.06 -19.61
CA LEU A 120 -2.40 2.99 -18.78
C LEU A 120 -1.22 2.38 -19.55
N LEU A 121 -1.42 1.27 -20.26
CA LEU A 121 -0.36 0.66 -21.08
C LEU A 121 0.12 1.61 -22.18
N ALA A 122 -0.80 2.31 -22.85
CA ALA A 122 -0.46 3.30 -23.88
C ALA A 122 0.31 4.48 -23.27
N GLN A 123 -0.13 4.98 -22.12
CA GLN A 123 0.56 6.05 -21.41
C GLN A 123 1.98 5.62 -21.00
N GLY A 124 2.16 4.39 -20.52
CA GLY A 124 3.48 3.86 -20.17
C GLY A 124 4.43 3.78 -21.35
N ALA A 125 3.96 3.34 -22.51
CA ALA A 125 4.76 3.35 -23.73
C ALA A 125 5.12 4.77 -24.18
N ALA A 126 4.18 5.73 -24.06
CA ALA A 126 4.45 7.14 -24.38
C ALA A 126 5.51 7.75 -23.46
N GLU A 127 5.38 7.57 -22.14
CA GLU A 127 6.35 8.04 -21.15
C GLU A 127 7.73 7.39 -21.35
N ALA A 128 7.77 6.09 -21.65
CA ALA A 128 9.01 5.38 -21.94
C ALA A 128 9.73 5.94 -23.18
N LEU A 129 8.99 6.26 -24.24
CA LEU A 129 9.55 6.87 -25.45
C LEU A 129 10.08 8.28 -25.20
N GLN A 130 9.39 9.09 -24.37
CA GLN A 130 9.83 10.43 -23.99
C GLN A 130 11.14 10.44 -23.21
N LEU A 131 11.36 9.43 -22.36
CA LEU A 131 12.57 9.28 -21.55
C LEU A 131 13.69 8.50 -22.26
N SER A 132 13.44 8.01 -23.48
CA SER A 132 14.40 7.16 -24.20
C SER A 132 15.66 7.92 -24.56
N THR A 133 16.81 7.38 -24.17
CA THR A 133 18.13 7.91 -24.52
C THR A 133 19.00 6.81 -25.16
N PRO A 134 19.42 6.94 -26.43
CA PRO A 134 19.07 8.01 -27.36
C PRO A 134 17.59 7.99 -27.77
N PRO A 135 17.05 9.11 -28.30
CA PRO A 135 15.70 9.13 -28.82
C PRO A 135 15.55 8.16 -30.00
N PRO A 136 14.40 7.48 -30.15
CA PRO A 136 14.19 6.51 -31.21
C PRO A 136 14.12 7.19 -32.58
N ARG A 137 14.76 6.58 -33.59
CA ARG A 137 14.71 7.09 -34.99
C ARG A 137 13.29 7.09 -35.57
N ARG A 138 12.44 6.15 -35.15
CA ARG A 138 11.02 6.07 -35.50
C ARG A 138 10.25 5.52 -34.31
N ALA A 139 9.52 6.39 -33.62
CA ALA A 139 8.73 6.01 -32.44
C ALA A 139 7.49 5.19 -32.86
N PRO A 140 7.26 4.00 -32.29
CA PRO A 140 5.98 3.30 -32.41
C PRO A 140 4.84 4.13 -31.82
N LEU A 141 3.62 3.93 -32.30
CA LEU A 141 2.44 4.53 -31.68
C LEU A 141 2.17 3.84 -30.33
N PRO A 142 2.06 4.59 -29.22
CA PRO A 142 1.81 3.99 -27.90
C PRO A 142 0.52 3.16 -27.84
N GLN A 143 -0.52 3.54 -28.62
CA GLN A 143 -1.75 2.77 -28.72
C GLN A 143 -1.52 1.37 -29.34
N ARG A 144 -0.57 1.24 -30.28
CA ARG A 144 -0.21 -0.07 -30.86
C ARG A 144 0.44 -0.98 -29.83
N PHE A 145 1.28 -0.44 -28.96
CA PHE A 145 1.81 -1.20 -27.82
C PHE A 145 0.67 -1.72 -26.95
N ALA A 146 -0.25 -0.84 -26.52
CA ALA A 146 -1.38 -1.23 -25.68
C ALA A 146 -2.30 -2.28 -26.33
N ALA A 147 -2.50 -2.20 -27.65
CA ALA A 147 -3.35 -3.11 -28.43
C ALA A 147 -2.71 -4.49 -28.69
N SER A 148 -1.37 -4.60 -28.66
CA SER A 148 -0.67 -5.81 -29.11
C SER A 148 0.22 -6.47 -28.05
N VAL A 149 0.59 -5.78 -26.96
CA VAL A 149 1.52 -6.32 -25.96
C VAL A 149 1.04 -7.66 -25.42
N ALA A 150 1.94 -8.65 -25.41
CA ALA A 150 1.62 -10.00 -24.99
C ALA A 150 1.72 -10.14 -23.45
N PRO A 151 0.92 -11.03 -22.83
CA PRO A 151 0.98 -11.29 -21.39
C PRO A 151 2.40 -11.66 -20.91
N ALA A 152 3.10 -12.49 -21.68
CA ALA A 152 4.48 -12.91 -21.39
C ALA A 152 5.45 -11.72 -21.23
N PHE A 153 5.27 -10.65 -22.01
CA PHE A 153 6.15 -9.48 -21.99
C PHE A 153 5.95 -8.67 -20.69
N LEU A 154 4.69 -8.48 -20.30
CA LEU A 154 4.33 -7.80 -19.06
C LEU A 154 4.79 -8.61 -17.83
N LYS A 155 4.58 -9.93 -17.84
CA LYS A 155 5.05 -10.83 -16.77
C LYS A 155 6.57 -10.79 -16.64
N ALA A 156 7.30 -10.83 -17.75
CA ALA A 156 8.76 -10.75 -17.74
C ALA A 156 9.26 -9.42 -17.15
N LEU A 157 8.65 -8.28 -17.53
CA LEU A 157 8.98 -6.97 -16.95
C LEU A 157 8.76 -6.95 -15.44
N LEU A 158 7.60 -7.41 -14.98
CA LEU A 158 7.24 -7.44 -13.55
C LEU A 158 8.19 -8.34 -12.76
N ALA A 159 8.53 -9.52 -13.30
CA ALA A 159 9.41 -10.49 -12.65
C ALA A 159 10.85 -9.97 -12.53
N VAL A 160 11.40 -9.40 -13.60
CA VAL A 160 12.77 -8.83 -13.57
C VAL A 160 12.84 -7.63 -12.65
N ALA A 161 11.83 -6.76 -12.65
CA ALA A 161 11.75 -5.64 -11.71
C ALA A 161 11.70 -6.09 -10.24
N ALA A 162 11.18 -7.30 -9.97
CA ALA A 162 11.10 -7.85 -8.62
C ALA A 162 12.35 -8.62 -8.19
N ARG A 163 13.12 -9.19 -9.12
CA ARG A 163 14.20 -10.15 -8.82
C ARG A 163 15.60 -9.70 -9.28
N SER A 164 15.71 -8.57 -9.97
CA SER A 164 16.97 -7.96 -10.44
C SER A 164 17.84 -8.81 -11.37
N THR A 165 17.50 -10.08 -11.65
CA THR A 165 18.21 -10.96 -12.58
C THR A 165 17.22 -11.72 -13.46
N GLU A 166 17.61 -12.00 -14.71
CA GLU A 166 16.77 -12.79 -15.63
C GLU A 166 16.59 -14.23 -15.14
N SER A 167 17.61 -14.83 -14.50
CA SER A 167 17.54 -16.20 -13.99
C SER A 167 16.55 -16.34 -12.83
N ALA A 168 16.61 -15.44 -11.84
CA ALA A 168 15.64 -15.45 -10.74
C ALA A 168 14.22 -15.06 -11.20
N ALA A 169 14.11 -14.22 -12.25
CA ALA A 169 12.82 -13.97 -12.89
C ALA A 169 12.27 -15.21 -13.61
N ALA A 170 13.14 -16.00 -14.25
CA ALA A 170 12.76 -17.23 -14.93
C ALA A 170 12.28 -18.31 -13.95
N GLU A 171 13.00 -18.46 -12.84
CA GLU A 171 12.62 -19.33 -11.72
C GLU A 171 11.24 -18.93 -11.16
N ALA A 172 11.04 -17.64 -10.88
CA ALA A 172 9.77 -17.13 -10.36
C ALA A 172 8.59 -17.30 -11.35
N LEU A 173 8.86 -17.34 -12.65
CA LEU A 173 7.85 -17.53 -13.70
C LEU A 173 7.68 -19.00 -14.11
N GLY A 174 8.50 -19.93 -13.61
CA GLY A 174 8.49 -21.34 -14.02
C GLY A 174 8.86 -21.56 -15.49
N ILE A 175 9.68 -20.70 -16.08
CA ILE A 175 10.12 -20.78 -17.48
C ILE A 175 11.65 -20.73 -17.59
N THR A 176 12.18 -20.91 -18.80
CA THR A 176 13.63 -20.84 -19.03
C THR A 176 14.13 -19.39 -19.10
N GLN A 177 15.36 -19.13 -18.65
CA GLN A 177 15.98 -17.80 -18.75
C GLN A 177 16.02 -17.25 -20.19
N PRO A 178 16.33 -18.05 -21.24
CA PRO A 178 16.20 -17.58 -22.63
C PRO A 178 14.77 -17.15 -23.02
N ALA A 179 13.73 -17.74 -22.43
CA ALA A 179 12.34 -17.32 -22.67
C ALA A 179 12.04 -15.95 -22.03
N VAL A 180 12.55 -15.69 -20.82
CA VAL A 180 12.50 -14.36 -20.20
C VAL A 180 13.24 -13.34 -21.06
N HIS A 181 14.47 -13.65 -21.47
CA HIS A 181 15.27 -12.76 -22.29
C HIS A 181 14.59 -12.39 -23.61
N ARG A 182 14.02 -13.37 -24.33
CA ARG A 182 13.25 -13.12 -25.56
C ARG A 182 12.01 -12.25 -25.31
N SER A 183 11.30 -12.47 -24.21
CA SER A 183 10.12 -11.68 -23.84
C SER A 183 10.47 -10.23 -23.54
N LEU A 184 11.59 -9.99 -22.85
CA LEU A 184 12.12 -8.66 -22.58
C LEU A 184 12.58 -7.95 -23.86
N GLN A 185 13.26 -8.66 -24.75
CA GLN A 185 13.70 -8.09 -26.02
C GLN A 185 12.49 -7.68 -26.88
N ALA A 186 11.50 -8.56 -27.00
CA ALA A 186 10.27 -8.27 -27.73
C ALA A 186 9.47 -7.11 -27.09
N LEU A 187 9.53 -6.96 -25.76
CA LEU A 187 8.94 -5.80 -25.08
C LEU A 187 9.63 -4.49 -25.47
N GLN A 188 10.98 -4.46 -25.52
CA GLN A 188 11.73 -3.28 -25.96
C GLN A 188 11.41 -2.93 -27.40
N ASP A 189 11.35 -3.94 -28.28
CA ASP A 189 11.03 -3.74 -29.70
C ASP A 189 9.61 -3.20 -29.88
N ALA A 190 8.64 -3.75 -29.14
CA ALA A 190 7.25 -3.29 -29.17
C ALA A 190 7.07 -1.88 -28.59
N CYS A 191 7.83 -1.54 -27.54
CA CYS A 191 7.80 -0.21 -26.94
C CYS A 191 8.59 0.83 -27.75
N GLY A 192 9.62 0.39 -28.49
CA GLY A 192 10.54 1.25 -29.23
C GLY A 192 11.57 1.98 -28.35
N ALA A 193 11.81 1.50 -27.13
CA ALA A 193 12.73 2.11 -26.16
C ALA A 193 13.63 1.05 -25.50
N SER A 194 14.84 1.44 -25.10
CA SER A 194 15.68 0.62 -24.23
C SER A 194 15.10 0.66 -22.82
N LEU A 195 14.65 -0.49 -22.30
CA LEU A 195 13.94 -0.58 -21.02
C LEU A 195 14.82 -1.12 -19.89
N TYR A 196 15.95 -1.74 -20.22
CA TYR A 196 16.87 -2.30 -19.24
C TYR A 196 18.32 -2.23 -19.70
N ILE A 197 19.22 -2.25 -18.72
CA ILE A 197 20.67 -2.30 -18.92
C ILE A 197 21.19 -3.53 -18.17
N LYS A 198 21.97 -4.35 -18.87
CA LYS A 198 22.71 -5.45 -18.24
C LYS A 198 23.98 -4.91 -17.59
N SER A 199 24.22 -5.32 -16.36
CA SER A 199 25.43 -5.00 -15.60
C SER A 199 26.00 -6.26 -14.95
N ALA A 200 27.23 -6.19 -14.45
CA ALA A 200 27.84 -7.27 -13.66
C ALA A 200 27.03 -7.63 -12.39
N ARG A 201 26.19 -6.70 -11.89
CA ARG A 201 25.33 -6.90 -10.71
C ARG A 201 23.91 -7.35 -11.04
N GLY A 202 23.60 -7.60 -12.32
CA GLY A 202 22.27 -8.01 -12.78
C GLY A 202 21.64 -7.05 -13.78
N THR A 203 20.33 -7.18 -13.95
CA THR A 203 19.49 -6.40 -14.88
C THR A 203 18.83 -5.26 -14.13
N ARG A 204 19.10 -4.01 -14.55
CA ARG A 204 18.49 -2.80 -14.00
C ARG A 204 17.58 -2.16 -15.04
N LEU A 205 16.48 -1.56 -14.63
CA LEU A 205 15.63 -0.76 -15.52
C LEU A 205 16.31 0.57 -15.88
N THR A 206 16.05 1.04 -17.09
CA THR A 206 16.30 2.44 -17.49
C THR A 206 15.18 3.33 -16.96
N ASP A 207 15.32 4.65 -17.08
CA ASP A 207 14.25 5.60 -16.75
C ASP A 207 12.98 5.33 -17.58
N SER A 208 13.15 4.97 -18.87
CA SER A 208 12.07 4.49 -19.73
C SER A 208 11.42 3.20 -19.19
N GLY A 209 12.24 2.25 -18.73
CA GLY A 209 11.78 1.01 -18.11
C GLY A 209 11.00 1.24 -16.82
N GLU A 210 11.47 2.15 -15.97
CA GLU A 210 10.78 2.51 -14.72
C GLU A 210 9.45 3.22 -14.98
N ALA A 211 9.39 4.10 -15.98
CA ALA A 211 8.16 4.76 -16.39
C ALA A 211 7.13 3.74 -16.92
N LEU A 212 7.54 2.85 -17.82
CA LEU A 212 6.67 1.78 -18.32
C LEU A 212 6.20 0.86 -17.18
N LEU A 213 7.11 0.42 -16.31
CA LEU A 213 6.79 -0.46 -15.19
C LEU A 213 5.70 0.14 -14.30
N ARG A 214 5.80 1.44 -13.96
CA ARG A 214 4.81 2.13 -13.12
C ARG A 214 3.40 2.00 -13.70
N ARG A 215 3.25 2.22 -15.00
CA ARG A 215 1.97 2.14 -15.71
C ARG A 215 1.50 0.70 -15.90
N VAL A 216 2.42 -0.24 -16.13
CA VAL A 216 2.10 -1.69 -16.18
C VAL A 216 1.55 -2.17 -14.84
N LYS A 217 2.13 -1.74 -13.71
CA LYS A 217 1.60 -2.11 -12.38
C LYS A 217 0.19 -1.57 -12.14
N LEU A 218 -0.10 -0.33 -12.58
CA LEU A 218 -1.45 0.22 -12.54
C LEU A 218 -2.42 -0.57 -13.44
N ALA A 219 -1.99 -0.95 -14.64
CA ALA A 219 -2.79 -1.78 -15.55
C ALA A 219 -3.10 -3.16 -14.93
N VAL A 220 -2.13 -3.76 -14.23
CA VAL A 220 -2.32 -4.99 -13.47
C VAL A 220 -3.29 -4.80 -12.30
N ALA A 221 -3.28 -3.64 -11.64
CA ALA A 221 -4.25 -3.34 -10.60
C ALA A 221 -5.69 -3.29 -11.14
N GLU A 222 -5.91 -2.78 -12.36
CA GLU A 222 -7.23 -2.84 -13.02
C GLU A 222 -7.65 -4.29 -13.29
N LEU A 223 -6.72 -5.18 -13.69
CA LEU A 223 -7.00 -6.60 -13.86
C LEU A 223 -7.41 -7.30 -12.55
N ARG A 224 -6.76 -6.96 -11.43
CA ARG A 224 -7.16 -7.48 -10.10
C ARG A 224 -8.53 -6.96 -9.70
N ALA A 225 -8.80 -5.68 -9.95
CA ALA A 225 -10.11 -5.09 -9.69
C ALA A 225 -11.21 -5.78 -10.51
N MET A 226 -10.93 -6.20 -11.75
CA MET A 226 -11.87 -6.99 -12.56
C MET A 226 -12.20 -8.34 -11.93
N GLU A 227 -11.22 -9.04 -11.36
CA GLU A 227 -11.46 -10.32 -10.67
C GLU A 227 -12.32 -10.12 -9.41
N ALA A 228 -12.10 -9.03 -8.67
CA ALA A 228 -12.94 -8.65 -7.54
C ALA A 228 -14.37 -8.24 -8.00
N ASP A 229 -14.51 -7.55 -9.13
CA ASP A 229 -15.80 -7.19 -9.72
C ASP A 229 -16.60 -8.43 -10.14
N ILE A 230 -15.95 -9.43 -10.75
CA ILE A 230 -16.57 -10.72 -11.13
C ILE A 230 -17.02 -11.49 -9.88
N ALA A 231 -16.21 -11.50 -8.82
CA ALA A 231 -16.59 -12.16 -7.58
C ALA A 231 -17.79 -11.45 -6.91
N ALA A 232 -17.76 -10.12 -6.86
CA ALA A 232 -18.84 -9.34 -6.26
C ALA A 232 -20.16 -9.52 -7.01
N TRP A 233 -20.11 -9.66 -8.35
CA TRP A 233 -21.28 -9.99 -9.17
C TRP A 233 -21.95 -11.30 -8.74
N ARG A 234 -21.16 -12.27 -8.26
CA ARG A 234 -21.63 -13.55 -7.73
C ARG A 234 -21.97 -13.51 -6.23
N GLY A 235 -22.08 -12.31 -5.65
CA GLY A 235 -22.38 -12.10 -4.24
C GLY A 235 -21.19 -12.33 -3.30
N GLN A 236 -19.96 -12.41 -3.83
CA GLN A 236 -18.75 -12.67 -3.04
C GLN A 236 -17.84 -11.44 -3.01
N VAL A 237 -17.61 -10.86 -1.84
CA VAL A 237 -16.57 -9.83 -1.68
C VAL A 237 -15.28 -10.50 -1.26
N ARG A 238 -14.35 -10.61 -2.21
CA ARG A 238 -13.03 -11.23 -2.02
C ARG A 238 -11.98 -10.50 -2.84
N GLY A 239 -10.72 -10.70 -2.48
CA GLY A 239 -9.59 -10.11 -3.19
C GLY A 239 -8.43 -9.85 -2.26
N ARG A 240 -7.61 -8.87 -2.63
CA ARG A 240 -6.40 -8.50 -1.91
C ARG A 240 -6.32 -6.99 -1.81
N VAL A 241 -6.14 -6.51 -0.59
CA VAL A 241 -5.90 -5.09 -0.32
C VAL A 241 -4.57 -4.89 0.41
N VAL A 242 -3.73 -4.02 -0.14
CA VAL A 242 -2.46 -3.61 0.48
C VAL A 242 -2.59 -2.23 1.08
N ILE A 243 -2.27 -2.14 2.37
CA ILE A 243 -2.41 -0.94 3.17
C ILE A 243 -1.02 -0.44 3.54
N GLY A 244 -0.68 0.77 3.11
CA GLY A 244 0.46 1.51 3.63
C GLY A 244 0.12 2.10 4.98
N ALA A 245 0.85 1.75 6.03
CA ALA A 245 0.65 2.26 7.38
C ALA A 245 1.70 3.34 7.69
N LEU A 246 1.26 4.58 7.93
CA LEU A 246 2.16 5.60 8.47
C LEU A 246 2.30 5.44 9.98
N PRO A 247 3.49 5.71 10.53
CA PRO A 247 3.75 5.53 11.95
C PRO A 247 2.79 6.32 12.86
N MET A 248 2.61 5.80 14.08
CA MET A 248 1.86 6.41 15.18
C MET A 248 0.36 6.68 14.93
N SER A 249 -0.12 6.51 13.70
CA SER A 249 -1.49 6.89 13.29
C SER A 249 -2.43 5.69 13.21
N VAL A 250 -1.88 4.51 12.99
CA VAL A 250 -2.63 3.31 12.60
C VAL A 250 -3.16 2.50 13.78
N HIS A 251 -2.62 2.66 14.98
CA HIS A 251 -2.87 1.74 16.09
C HIS A 251 -4.29 1.76 16.65
N LEU A 252 -5.11 2.78 16.34
CA LEU A 252 -6.47 2.91 16.89
C LEU A 252 -7.54 2.36 15.94
N VAL A 253 -7.50 2.77 14.67
CA VAL A 253 -8.56 2.48 13.69
C VAL A 253 -8.23 1.25 12.83
N LEU A 254 -7.00 1.15 12.34
CA LEU A 254 -6.65 0.18 11.31
C LEU A 254 -6.80 -1.28 11.77
N PRO A 255 -6.28 -1.72 12.93
CA PRO A 255 -6.48 -3.09 13.41
C PRO A 255 -7.96 -3.47 13.57
N ARG A 256 -8.79 -2.55 14.09
CA ARG A 256 -10.23 -2.78 14.27
C ARG A 256 -10.95 -2.88 12.94
N ALA A 257 -10.61 -2.00 11.98
CA ALA A 257 -11.19 -2.04 10.65
C ALA A 257 -10.81 -3.32 9.89
N VAL A 258 -9.55 -3.74 9.99
CA VAL A 258 -9.08 -5.00 9.37
C VAL A 258 -9.76 -6.22 10.02
N ALA A 259 -9.91 -6.24 11.35
CA ALA A 259 -10.62 -7.32 12.03
C ALA A 259 -12.10 -7.38 11.60
N ALA A 260 -12.81 -6.24 11.63
CA ALA A 260 -14.23 -6.17 11.29
C ALA A 260 -14.51 -6.52 9.82
N VAL A 261 -13.67 -6.05 8.88
CA VAL A 261 -13.86 -6.37 7.47
C VAL A 261 -13.59 -7.86 7.19
N ARG A 262 -12.59 -8.46 7.85
CA ARG A 262 -12.29 -9.89 7.68
C ARG A 262 -13.30 -10.81 8.36
N GLU A 263 -13.94 -10.36 9.42
CA GLU A 263 -15.08 -11.06 10.03
C GLU A 263 -16.27 -11.08 9.06
N ARG A 264 -16.56 -9.96 8.40
CA ARG A 264 -17.66 -9.86 7.42
C ARG A 264 -17.34 -10.51 6.07
N HIS A 265 -16.08 -10.46 5.64
CA HIS A 265 -15.60 -10.95 4.35
C HIS A 265 -14.29 -11.75 4.51
N PRO A 266 -14.37 -13.03 4.93
CA PRO A 266 -13.20 -13.84 5.26
C PRO A 266 -12.22 -14.08 4.10
N GLU A 267 -12.70 -13.99 2.86
CA GLU A 267 -11.90 -14.18 1.65
C GLU A 267 -11.08 -12.92 1.24
N ILE A 268 -11.24 -11.79 1.93
CA ILE A 268 -10.37 -10.62 1.73
C ILE A 268 -9.03 -10.87 2.41
N ARG A 269 -7.97 -10.88 1.60
CA ARG A 269 -6.58 -10.93 2.07
C ARG A 269 -6.07 -9.50 2.28
N VAL A 270 -5.63 -9.19 3.49
CA VAL A 270 -5.10 -7.87 3.82
C VAL A 270 -3.60 -7.97 4.07
N THR A 271 -2.82 -7.15 3.37
CA THR A 271 -1.40 -6.93 3.65
C THR A 271 -1.24 -5.53 4.23
N VAL A 272 -0.55 -5.40 5.36
CA VAL A 272 -0.17 -4.09 5.92
C VAL A 272 1.34 -3.92 5.81
N VAL A 273 1.78 -2.79 5.27
CA VAL A 273 3.20 -2.45 5.10
C VAL A 273 3.49 -1.12 5.76
N ASP A 274 4.38 -1.10 6.73
CA ASP A 274 4.88 0.13 7.33
C ASP A 274 5.91 0.82 6.42
N GLY A 275 5.93 2.16 6.45
CA GLY A 275 6.92 2.91 5.69
C GLY A 275 6.87 4.42 5.93
N THR A 276 7.83 5.14 5.34
CA THR A 276 7.79 6.61 5.32
C THR A 276 6.73 7.10 4.34
N TYR A 277 6.32 8.35 4.49
CA TYR A 277 5.34 8.96 3.58
C TYR A 277 5.82 8.97 2.14
N GLU A 278 7.10 9.25 1.90
CA GLU A 278 7.70 9.31 0.58
C GLU A 278 7.72 7.92 -0.08
N SER A 279 8.07 6.89 0.69
CA SER A 279 8.08 5.50 0.21
C SER A 279 6.67 5.00 -0.09
N LEU A 280 5.73 5.18 0.85
CA LEU A 280 4.35 4.72 0.68
C LEU A 280 3.61 5.49 -0.41
N THR A 281 3.86 6.79 -0.55
CA THR A 281 3.28 7.58 -1.65
C THR A 281 3.80 7.12 -3.01
N ARG A 282 5.10 6.78 -3.11
CA ARG A 282 5.66 6.19 -4.33
C ARG A 282 5.00 4.85 -4.68
N GLN A 283 4.82 3.99 -3.68
CA GLN A 283 4.16 2.69 -3.82
C GLN A 283 2.66 2.82 -4.15
N LEU A 284 1.99 3.83 -3.59
CA LEU A 284 0.60 4.16 -3.90
C LEU A 284 0.47 4.55 -5.37
N ARG A 285 1.34 5.42 -5.88
CA ARG A 285 1.36 5.87 -7.29
C ARG A 285 1.66 4.74 -8.28
N SER A 286 2.35 3.68 -7.86
CA SER A 286 2.62 2.49 -8.68
C SER A 286 1.65 1.33 -8.43
N ALA A 287 0.61 1.50 -7.58
CA ALA A 287 -0.28 0.43 -7.15
C ALA A 287 0.42 -0.81 -6.56
N ASP A 288 1.60 -0.60 -5.95
CA ASP A 288 2.16 -1.58 -5.01
C ASP A 288 1.41 -1.54 -3.67
N VAL A 289 0.84 -0.38 -3.34
CA VAL A 289 -0.08 -0.13 -2.22
C VAL A 289 -1.41 0.40 -2.77
N ASP A 290 -2.54 -0.02 -2.18
CA ASP A 290 -3.88 0.35 -2.63
C ASP A 290 -4.41 1.61 -1.93
N LEU A 291 -4.10 1.74 -0.63
CA LEU A 291 -4.34 2.94 0.15
C LEU A 291 -3.25 3.16 1.20
N VAL A 292 -3.08 4.40 1.65
CA VAL A 292 -2.23 4.74 2.79
C VAL A 292 -3.10 5.26 3.92
N VAL A 293 -2.89 4.77 5.15
CA VAL A 293 -3.58 5.24 6.35
C VAL A 293 -2.58 5.94 7.25
N GLY A 294 -2.90 7.20 7.62
CA GLY A 294 -2.23 7.89 8.70
C GLY A 294 -2.26 9.41 8.59
N ALA A 295 -1.25 10.08 9.16
CA ALA A 295 -1.23 11.54 9.23
C ALA A 295 -1.23 12.19 7.83
N LEU A 296 -2.25 13.01 7.57
CA LEU A 296 -2.46 13.71 6.31
C LEU A 296 -1.41 14.81 6.09
N ARG A 297 -1.20 15.18 4.83
CA ARG A 297 -0.32 16.30 4.43
C ARG A 297 -1.18 17.46 3.96
N ALA A 298 -0.73 18.68 4.26
CA ALA A 298 -1.39 19.89 3.75
C ALA A 298 -1.31 19.95 2.22
N GLU A 299 -0.19 19.51 1.65
CA GLU A 299 0.10 19.53 0.22
C GLU A 299 0.46 18.12 -0.26
N PRO A 300 -0.53 17.26 -0.56
CA PRO A 300 -0.28 16.01 -1.27
C PRO A 300 0.17 16.25 -2.71
N PRO A 301 0.91 15.29 -3.33
CA PRO A 301 1.07 15.26 -4.78
C PRO A 301 -0.30 15.24 -5.49
N SER A 302 -0.38 15.84 -6.67
CA SER A 302 -1.64 15.94 -7.43
C SER A 302 -2.27 14.58 -7.79
N GLU A 303 -1.49 13.50 -7.85
CA GLU A 303 -2.03 12.15 -8.10
C GLU A 303 -2.54 11.44 -6.84
N VAL A 304 -2.55 12.12 -5.69
CA VAL A 304 -2.97 11.58 -4.40
C VAL A 304 -4.12 12.40 -3.82
N GLU A 305 -5.24 11.74 -3.60
CA GLU A 305 -6.40 12.31 -2.89
C GLU A 305 -6.35 11.87 -1.43
N GLN A 306 -6.72 12.78 -0.52
CA GLN A 306 -6.73 12.54 0.91
C GLN A 306 -8.12 12.77 1.50
N GLU A 307 -8.59 11.82 2.30
CA GLU A 307 -9.85 11.86 3.04
C GLU A 307 -9.56 11.89 4.54
N PRO A 308 -9.94 12.94 5.28
CA PRO A 308 -9.79 12.98 6.74
C PRO A 308 -10.77 12.00 7.41
N LEU A 309 -10.27 11.23 8.38
CA LEU A 309 -11.06 10.33 9.20
C LEU A 309 -11.35 10.90 10.59
N PHE A 310 -10.30 11.36 11.30
CA PHE A 310 -10.43 11.92 12.65
C PHE A 310 -9.24 12.85 12.97
N GLN A 311 -9.34 13.59 14.08
CA GLN A 311 -8.23 14.37 14.62
C GLN A 311 -7.54 13.58 15.73
N ASP A 312 -6.23 13.45 15.63
CA ASP A 312 -5.37 12.86 16.65
C ASP A 312 -4.64 13.98 17.39
N GLU A 313 -4.63 13.90 18.71
CA GLU A 313 -3.92 14.84 19.58
C GLU A 313 -2.54 14.28 19.94
N LEU A 314 -1.53 15.14 20.03
CA LEU A 314 -0.19 14.75 20.43
C LEU A 314 0.16 15.28 21.81
N ALA A 315 0.84 14.44 22.59
CA ALA A 315 1.21 14.70 23.98
C ALA A 315 2.66 14.33 24.24
N VAL A 316 3.21 14.88 25.32
CA VAL A 316 4.50 14.46 25.85
C VAL A 316 4.29 13.22 26.72
N ILE A 317 5.14 12.22 26.53
CA ILE A 317 5.13 10.96 27.28
C ILE A 317 6.47 10.72 27.96
N ALA A 318 6.42 10.03 29.10
CA ALA A 318 7.57 9.62 29.89
C ALA A 318 7.34 8.23 30.49
N ARG A 319 8.37 7.60 31.07
CA ARG A 319 8.18 6.43 31.94
C ARG A 319 7.37 6.79 33.20
N PRO A 320 6.68 5.82 33.84
CA PRO A 320 5.80 6.12 34.97
C PRO A 320 6.45 6.81 36.16
N ASP A 321 7.70 6.46 36.46
CA ASP A 321 8.46 6.98 37.61
C ASP A 321 9.46 8.08 37.20
N HIS A 322 9.20 8.78 36.08
CA HIS A 322 10.10 9.79 35.55
C HIS A 322 10.22 11.00 36.51
N PRO A 323 11.42 11.53 36.79
CA PRO A 323 11.60 12.63 37.76
C PRO A 323 10.82 13.90 37.39
N CYS A 324 10.62 14.16 36.08
CA CYS A 324 9.80 15.29 35.63
C CYS A 324 8.37 15.28 36.19
N LEU A 325 7.80 14.11 36.51
CA LEU A 325 6.45 13.97 37.06
C LEU A 325 6.37 14.30 38.56
N GLN A 326 7.52 14.44 39.23
CA GLN A 326 7.62 14.76 40.66
C GLN A 326 7.86 16.26 40.92
N GLY A 327 8.19 17.03 39.87
CA GLY A 327 8.47 18.46 39.97
C GLY A 327 7.21 19.30 40.14
N ALA A 328 7.35 20.45 40.81
CA ALA A 328 6.25 21.42 40.99
C ALA A 328 6.00 22.27 39.73
N ASP A 329 6.99 22.43 38.84
CA ASP A 329 6.89 23.16 37.58
C ASP A 329 6.81 22.20 36.38
N LEU A 330 5.61 22.01 35.86
CA LEU A 330 5.33 21.23 34.65
C LEU A 330 5.09 22.16 33.46
N SER A 331 6.18 22.74 32.94
CA SER A 331 6.17 23.65 31.79
C SER A 331 7.07 23.09 30.67
N LEU A 332 6.85 23.50 29.42
CA LEU A 332 7.73 23.07 28.32
C LEU A 332 9.18 23.51 28.56
N GLN A 333 9.38 24.66 29.19
CA GLN A 333 10.70 25.15 29.60
C GLN A 333 11.36 24.18 30.57
N SER A 334 10.62 23.73 31.59
CA SER A 334 11.16 22.77 32.55
C SER A 334 11.39 21.40 31.93
N LEU A 335 10.82 21.06 30.78
CA LEU A 335 11.09 19.76 30.12
C LEU A 335 12.30 19.78 29.17
N LEU A 336 12.84 20.95 28.83
CA LEU A 336 13.97 21.08 27.88
C LEU A 336 15.29 20.48 28.37
N HIS A 337 15.46 20.29 29.69
CA HIS A 337 16.69 19.70 30.26
C HIS A 337 16.76 18.18 30.18
N TRP A 338 15.66 17.51 29.82
CA TRP A 338 15.64 16.06 29.60
C TRP A 338 15.98 15.74 28.15
N PRO A 339 16.54 14.57 27.86
CA PRO A 339 16.72 14.13 26.48
C PRO A 339 15.37 13.80 25.82
N TRP A 340 15.24 14.03 24.51
CA TRP A 340 13.99 13.84 23.78
C TRP A 340 14.07 12.82 22.65
N VAL A 341 12.99 12.08 22.42
CA VAL A 341 12.72 11.42 21.14
C VAL A 341 11.75 12.29 20.35
N VAL A 342 12.24 12.88 19.27
CA VAL A 342 11.46 13.79 18.43
C VAL A 342 11.08 13.15 17.08
N PRO A 343 9.94 13.53 16.49
CA PRO A 343 9.59 13.07 15.15
C PRO A 343 10.59 13.55 14.09
N LEU A 344 10.71 12.80 12.99
CA LEU A 344 11.55 13.21 11.86
C LEU A 344 11.07 14.55 11.24
N PRO A 345 11.99 15.32 10.62
CA PRO A 345 11.66 16.51 9.84
C PRO A 345 10.58 16.28 8.79
N ASN A 346 9.87 17.34 8.40
CA ASN A 346 8.82 17.33 7.37
C ASN A 346 7.64 16.37 7.65
N THR A 347 7.43 16.00 8.91
CA THR A 347 6.25 15.25 9.35
C THR A 347 5.23 16.15 10.05
N PRO A 348 3.91 15.84 9.97
CA PRO A 348 2.89 16.58 10.71
C PRO A 348 3.13 16.59 12.22
N ALA A 349 3.71 15.51 12.77
CA ALA A 349 4.06 15.43 14.18
C ALA A 349 5.21 16.39 14.55
N ARG A 350 6.23 16.51 13.70
CA ARG A 350 7.30 17.49 13.89
C ARG A 350 6.78 18.91 13.82
N ALA A 351 5.95 19.23 12.83
CA ALA A 351 5.35 20.55 12.71
C ALA A 351 4.47 20.90 13.93
N ALA A 352 3.75 19.91 14.49
CA ALA A 352 2.97 20.10 15.71
C ALA A 352 3.86 20.34 16.95
N LEU A 353 4.97 19.61 17.09
CA LEU A 353 5.96 19.83 18.14
C LEU A 353 6.54 21.25 18.06
N GLU A 354 7.02 21.65 16.89
CA GLU A 354 7.64 22.96 16.67
C GLU A 354 6.65 24.10 16.94
N ARG A 355 5.38 23.96 16.52
CA ARG A 355 4.33 24.92 16.85
C ARG A 355 4.08 25.03 18.34
N ALA A 356 4.08 23.92 19.08
CA ALA A 356 3.85 23.93 20.52
C ALA A 356 4.97 24.65 21.28
N PHE A 357 6.24 24.39 20.93
CA PHE A 357 7.38 25.11 21.51
C PHE A 357 7.39 26.58 21.11
N THR A 358 7.15 26.88 19.83
CA THR A 358 7.07 28.27 19.34
C THR A 358 5.97 29.07 20.05
N ALA A 359 4.79 28.47 20.25
CA ALA A 359 3.68 29.10 20.97
C ALA A 359 4.01 29.38 22.45
N ALA A 360 4.93 28.62 23.04
CA ALA A 360 5.47 28.86 24.38
C ALA A 360 6.64 29.87 24.40
N GLY A 361 7.02 30.43 23.25
CA GLY A 361 8.18 31.31 23.13
C GLY A 361 9.53 30.59 23.22
N LEU A 362 9.55 29.28 22.95
CA LEU A 362 10.71 28.39 23.12
C LEU A 362 11.20 27.85 21.78
N ALA A 363 12.49 27.55 21.71
CA ALA A 363 13.04 26.68 20.67
C ALA A 363 12.72 25.19 21.01
N PRO A 364 12.58 24.32 19.99
CA PRO A 364 12.51 22.88 20.22
C PRO A 364 13.73 22.34 20.98
N PRO A 365 13.66 21.14 21.60
CA PRO A 365 14.79 20.55 22.30
C PRO A 365 16.01 20.36 21.40
N ASP A 366 17.22 20.60 21.93
CA ASP A 366 18.50 20.41 21.24
C ASP A 366 19.16 19.05 21.55
N ASP A 367 18.91 18.47 22.73
CA ASP A 367 19.32 17.10 23.07
C ASP A 367 18.22 16.12 22.67
N PHE A 368 18.37 15.52 21.49
CA PHE A 368 17.37 14.57 20.98
C PHE A 368 17.93 13.43 20.13
N VAL A 369 17.15 12.35 20.13
CA VAL A 369 17.15 11.31 19.10
C VAL A 369 15.94 11.52 18.19
N GLN A 370 16.10 11.33 16.88
CA GLN A 370 14.98 11.40 15.95
C GLN A 370 14.48 10.02 15.57
N ALA A 371 13.17 9.80 15.65
CA ALA A 371 12.58 8.52 15.28
C ALA A 371 11.16 8.67 14.73
N THR A 372 10.80 7.77 13.80
CA THR A 372 9.41 7.55 13.39
C THR A 372 8.83 6.25 13.95
N SER A 373 9.67 5.30 14.37
CA SER A 373 9.20 4.01 14.88
C SER A 373 8.57 4.15 16.26
N SER A 374 7.26 3.93 16.35
CA SER A 374 6.56 3.93 17.64
C SER A 374 7.07 2.84 18.59
N GLY A 375 7.55 1.71 18.06
CA GLY A 375 8.14 0.64 18.85
C GLY A 375 9.47 1.06 19.48
N PHE A 376 10.35 1.69 18.70
CA PHE A 376 11.61 2.25 19.21
C PHE A 376 11.33 3.34 20.26
N THR A 377 10.46 4.31 19.95
CA THR A 377 10.10 5.39 20.87
C THR A 377 9.56 4.83 22.18
N ARG A 378 8.65 3.85 22.14
CA ARG A 378 8.12 3.23 23.36
C ARG A 378 9.21 2.53 24.15
N ALA A 379 10.07 1.75 23.50
CA ALA A 379 11.14 1.00 24.17
C ALA A 379 12.12 1.94 24.90
N ILE A 380 12.66 2.96 24.21
CA ILE A 380 13.63 3.87 24.81
C ILE A 380 13.00 4.70 25.94
N VAL A 381 11.80 5.25 25.76
CA VAL A 381 11.12 6.07 26.78
C VAL A 381 10.79 5.23 28.01
N SER A 382 10.35 3.98 27.84
CA SER A 382 9.99 3.12 28.98
C SER A 382 11.19 2.73 29.86
N GLY A 383 12.41 2.71 29.30
CA GLY A 383 13.61 2.26 29.99
C GLY A 383 14.60 3.37 30.38
N THR A 384 14.31 4.64 30.06
CA THR A 384 15.25 5.76 30.24
C THR A 384 14.53 7.04 30.64
N ASP A 385 15.28 8.13 30.82
CA ASP A 385 14.75 9.47 31.08
C ASP A 385 14.50 10.28 29.79
N TYR A 386 14.41 9.60 28.64
CA TYR A 386 13.93 10.23 27.42
C TYR A 386 12.45 10.57 27.54
N LEU A 387 12.11 11.81 27.21
CA LEU A 387 10.74 12.21 26.90
C LEU A 387 10.45 11.94 25.42
N ALA A 388 9.19 11.78 25.05
CA ALA A 388 8.82 11.73 23.63
C ALA A 388 7.52 12.43 23.31
N PHE A 389 7.37 12.82 22.05
CA PHE A 389 6.14 13.39 21.52
C PHE A 389 5.34 12.35 20.75
N ALA A 390 4.19 11.92 21.30
CA ALA A 390 3.43 10.77 20.83
C ALA A 390 1.92 11.02 20.69
N SER A 391 1.20 10.14 19.97
CA SER A 391 -0.27 10.16 19.91
C SER A 391 -0.85 9.96 21.31
N MET A 392 -1.76 10.86 21.71
CA MET A 392 -2.50 10.79 22.96
C MET A 392 -3.27 9.48 23.08
N GLY A 393 -3.90 9.02 21.99
CA GLY A 393 -4.64 7.75 22.02
C GLY A 393 -3.74 6.53 22.23
N GLN A 394 -2.50 6.56 21.74
CA GLN A 394 -1.51 5.54 22.05
C GLN A 394 -1.01 5.67 23.50
N ALA A 395 -0.67 6.89 23.93
CA ALA A 395 -0.19 7.17 25.26
C ALA A 395 -1.18 6.72 26.35
N ARG A 396 -2.48 6.97 26.16
CA ARG A 396 -3.54 6.52 27.08
C ARG A 396 -3.65 5.00 27.17
N ARG A 397 -3.31 4.26 26.10
CA ARG A 397 -3.27 2.79 26.15
C ARG A 397 -2.04 2.30 26.91
N ASP A 398 -0.88 2.90 26.66
CA ASP A 398 0.34 2.55 27.38
C ASP A 398 0.23 2.92 28.87
N GLU A 399 -0.48 3.99 29.21
CA GLU A 399 -0.80 4.39 30.59
C GLU A 399 -1.72 3.41 31.30
N ARG A 400 -2.78 2.93 30.64
CA ARG A 400 -3.63 1.84 31.17
C ARG A 400 -2.86 0.54 31.39
N ALA A 401 -1.82 0.31 30.58
CA ALA A 401 -0.95 -0.85 30.71
C ALA A 401 0.21 -0.64 31.71
N GLY A 402 0.33 0.56 32.31
CA GLY A 402 1.39 0.87 33.27
C GLY A 402 2.79 1.01 32.65
N ILE A 403 2.89 1.24 31.35
CA ILE A 403 4.17 1.23 30.60
C ILE A 403 4.74 2.63 30.43
N LEU A 404 3.88 3.62 30.17
CA LEU A 404 4.22 5.01 29.98
C LEU A 404 3.18 5.89 30.67
N ARG A 405 3.50 7.16 30.92
CA ARG A 405 2.57 8.16 31.44
C ARG A 405 2.52 9.36 30.50
N VAL A 406 1.35 9.97 30.39
CA VAL A 406 1.23 11.30 29.76
C VAL A 406 1.77 12.32 30.75
N VAL A 407 2.72 13.14 30.31
CA VAL A 407 3.21 14.27 31.11
C VAL A 407 2.14 15.36 31.08
N PRO A 408 1.62 15.83 32.23
CA PRO A 408 0.55 16.82 32.27
C PRO A 408 1.08 18.24 32.04
N VAL A 409 1.72 18.45 30.89
CA VAL A 409 2.23 19.75 30.42
C VAL A 409 1.22 20.36 29.45
N PRO A 410 0.88 21.66 29.58
CA PRO A 410 0.01 22.33 28.63
C PRO A 410 0.63 22.33 27.22
N MET A 411 -0.10 21.77 26.25
CA MET A 411 0.30 21.73 24.85
C MET A 411 -0.79 22.36 23.98
N SER A 412 -0.44 23.45 23.30
CA SER A 412 -1.33 24.16 22.38
C SER A 412 -1.11 23.68 20.94
N SER A 413 -2.17 23.53 20.16
CA SER A 413 -2.10 23.33 18.70
C SER A 413 -1.34 22.07 18.25
N THR A 414 -1.43 21.00 19.04
CA THR A 414 -0.74 19.71 18.80
C THR A 414 -1.58 18.68 18.04
N THR A 415 -2.71 19.07 17.47
CA THR A 415 -3.56 18.16 16.70
C THR A 415 -3.04 17.93 15.29
N ARG A 416 -3.32 16.74 14.75
CA ARG A 416 -3.08 16.38 13.34
C ARG A 416 -4.29 15.64 12.78
N LYS A 417 -4.56 15.82 11.49
CA LYS A 417 -5.58 15.05 10.80
C LYS A 417 -5.03 13.67 10.45
N ILE A 418 -5.72 12.63 10.88
CA ILE A 418 -5.47 11.24 10.45
C ILE A 418 -6.52 10.90 9.41
N GLY A 419 -6.11 10.23 8.34
CA GLY A 419 -7.01 9.90 7.26
C GLY A 419 -6.48 8.82 6.34
N ILE A 420 -7.11 8.75 5.17
CA ILE A 420 -6.82 7.83 4.09
C ILE A 420 -6.25 8.63 2.92
N ALA A 421 -5.21 8.12 2.28
CA ALA A 421 -4.73 8.63 1.00
C ALA A 421 -4.85 7.55 -0.08
N MET A 422 -5.39 7.93 -1.24
CA MET A 422 -5.66 7.05 -2.39
C MET A 422 -5.15 7.69 -3.68
N ARG A 423 -4.99 6.91 -4.74
CA ARG A 423 -4.68 7.44 -6.08
C ARG A 423 -5.87 8.22 -6.62
N SER A 424 -5.62 9.41 -7.15
CA SER A 424 -6.63 10.19 -7.87
C SER A 424 -7.10 9.46 -9.14
N GLY A 425 -8.40 9.54 -9.42
CA GLY A 425 -9.02 8.94 -10.60
C GLY A 425 -9.06 7.40 -10.61
N GLY A 426 -8.57 6.74 -9.56
CA GLY A 426 -8.73 5.29 -9.35
C GLY A 426 -10.17 4.93 -9.02
N GLU A 427 -10.69 3.84 -9.58
CA GLU A 427 -11.98 3.30 -9.15
C GLU A 427 -11.73 2.14 -8.18
N PRO A 428 -12.13 2.25 -6.90
CA PRO A 428 -11.90 1.20 -5.92
C PRO A 428 -12.57 -0.12 -6.34
N SER A 429 -11.91 -1.24 -6.07
CA SER A 429 -12.50 -2.57 -6.20
C SER A 429 -13.45 -2.86 -5.02
N PRO A 430 -14.38 -3.84 -5.14
CA PRO A 430 -15.34 -4.17 -4.08
C PRO A 430 -14.72 -4.49 -2.72
N ASP A 431 -13.60 -5.21 -2.70
CA ASP A 431 -12.84 -5.53 -1.48
C ASP A 431 -12.19 -4.28 -0.86
N LEU A 432 -11.65 -3.37 -1.67
CA LEU A 432 -11.14 -2.08 -1.21
C LEU A 432 -12.27 -1.21 -0.65
N LEU A 433 -13.43 -1.16 -1.30
CA LEU A 433 -14.61 -0.43 -0.81
C LEU A 433 -15.06 -0.92 0.57
N ALA A 434 -15.13 -2.24 0.77
CA ALA A 434 -15.50 -2.83 2.06
C ALA A 434 -14.52 -2.42 3.18
N LEU A 435 -13.22 -2.37 2.89
CA LEU A 435 -12.22 -1.90 3.85
C LEU A 435 -12.36 -0.39 4.13
N LEU A 436 -12.57 0.43 3.09
CA LEU A 436 -12.76 1.88 3.24
C LEU A 436 -13.98 2.19 4.11
N GLU A 437 -15.10 1.50 3.89
CA GLU A 437 -16.29 1.59 4.74
C GLU A 437 -15.98 1.20 6.19
N SER A 438 -15.28 0.09 6.39
CA SER A 438 -14.88 -0.33 7.73
C SER A 438 -13.96 0.68 8.42
N LEU A 439 -13.04 1.33 7.71
CA LEU A 439 -12.18 2.39 8.26
C LEU A 439 -13.00 3.60 8.71
N ARG A 440 -13.95 4.05 7.88
CA ARG A 440 -14.85 5.17 8.20
C ARG A 440 -15.70 4.89 9.42
N LEU A 441 -16.29 3.69 9.52
CA LEU A 441 -17.10 3.27 10.67
C LEU A 441 -16.29 3.28 11.97
N GLN A 442 -15.08 2.71 11.95
CA GLN A 442 -14.22 2.66 13.13
C GLN A 442 -13.66 4.03 13.53
N ALA A 443 -13.46 4.94 12.57
CA ALA A 443 -13.07 6.31 12.85
C ALA A 443 -14.21 7.13 13.48
N GLY A 444 -15.46 6.95 13.02
CA GLY A 444 -16.64 7.62 13.60
C GLY A 444 -16.82 7.31 15.08
N ALA A 445 -16.49 6.09 15.52
CA ALA A 445 -16.52 5.67 16.92
C ALA A 445 -15.42 6.30 17.81
N LEU A 446 -14.44 7.01 17.23
CA LEU A 446 -13.42 7.76 17.98
C LEU A 446 -13.70 9.26 18.04
N GLY A 447 -14.49 9.77 17.08
CA GLY A 447 -14.91 11.18 17.03
C GLY A 447 -16.24 11.47 17.73
N SER A 448 -16.92 10.43 18.22
CA SER A 448 -18.05 10.50 19.15
C SER A 448 -17.56 10.29 20.57
#